data_AF-A0A8C0FJ64-F1
#
_entry.id   AF-A0A8C0FJ64-F1
#
_cell.length_a   1.000
_cell.length_b   1.000
_cell.length_c   1.000
_cell.angle_alpha   90.00
_cell.angle_beta   90.00
_cell.angle_gamma   90.00
#
_symmetry.space_group_name_H-M   'P 1'
#
loop_
_entity.id
_entity.type
_entity.pdbx_description
1 polymer ?
#
loop_
_entity_poly.entity_id
_entity_poly.type
_entity_poly.pdbx_seq_one_letter_code
_entity_poly.pdbx_strand_id
1 'polypeptide(L)' 'GGVLGAGLCLPSSAFPCLVPADPFLLPHRNVIHGSDSVESARQEISLWFRPEELTCWEDTAEHWIYA' A
#
# COMPACT_ATOMS: atom_id res chain seq x y z
N GLY A 1 -3.49 13.76 13.75
CA GLY A 1 -3.95 13.64 12.36
C GLY A 1 -2.74 13.43 11.50
N GLY A 2 -2.57 12.22 10.95
CA GLY A 2 -1.45 11.88 10.10
C GLY A 2 -1.90 10.70 9.25
N VAL A 3 -2.16 10.95 7.97
CA VAL A 3 -2.50 9.94 6.98
C VAL A 3 -1.21 9.67 6.21
N LEU A 4 -0.62 8.49 6.41
CA LEU A 4 0.41 7.93 5.55
C LEU A 4 0.01 6.48 5.26
N GLY A 5 -0.97 6.34 4.38
CA GLY A 5 -1.40 5.08 3.77
C GLY A 5 -1.70 5.38 2.31
N ALA A 6 -1.04 4.66 1.40
CA ALA A 6 -1.05 4.81 -0.05
C ALA A 6 -0.70 6.22 -0.57
N GLY A 7 0.48 6.35 -1.19
CA GLY A 7 0.89 7.57 -1.88
C GLY A 7 -0.10 7.97 -2.97
N LEU A 8 -0.96 8.93 -2.67
CA LEU A 8 -1.79 9.61 -3.64
C LEU A 8 -0.87 10.32 -4.65
N CYS A 9 -0.84 9.78 -5.86
CA CYS A 9 -0.29 10.46 -7.02
C CYS A 9 -1.15 11.71 -7.28
N LEU A 10 -0.77 12.84 -6.66
CA LEU A 10 -1.38 14.13 -6.96
C LEU A 10 -0.80 14.60 -8.30
N PRO A 11 -1.61 14.93 -9.31
CA PRO A 11 -1.14 15.33 -10.64
C PRO A 11 -0.32 16.64 -10.66
N SER A 12 -0.14 17.30 -9.51
CA SER A 12 0.58 18.57 -9.36
C SER A 12 1.86 18.50 -8.53
N SER A 13 2.27 17.35 -7.98
CA SER A 13 3.50 17.27 -7.17
C SER A 13 4.67 16.67 -7.96
N ALA A 14 5.78 17.41 -7.97
CA ALA A 14 7.01 17.12 -8.71
C ALA A 14 7.89 16.01 -8.07
N PHE A 15 7.31 15.07 -7.33
CA PHE A 15 8.05 13.97 -6.72
C PHE A 15 7.91 12.69 -7.56
N PRO A 16 9.02 12.05 -7.94
CA PRO A 16 8.95 10.80 -8.69
C PRO A 16 8.33 9.71 -7.82
N CYS A 17 7.33 9.01 -8.35
CA CYS A 17 6.69 7.88 -7.70
C CYS A 17 7.72 6.75 -7.48
N LEU A 18 7.64 6.04 -6.36
CA LEU A 18 8.56 4.92 -6.03
C LEU A 18 8.32 3.65 -6.87
N VAL A 19 7.28 3.67 -7.72
CA VAL A 19 6.98 2.69 -8.76
C VAL A 19 6.99 3.43 -10.10
N PRO A 20 7.71 2.98 -11.15
CA PRO A 20 7.73 3.67 -12.43
C PRO A 20 6.32 3.70 -13.06
N ALA A 21 5.80 4.91 -13.28
CA ALA A 21 4.54 5.13 -13.99
C ALA A 21 4.82 5.60 -15.42
N ASP A 22 4.82 4.69 -16.41
CA ASP A 22 4.22 4.86 -17.76
C ASP A 22 4.43 3.58 -18.63
N PRO A 23 3.44 3.05 -19.37
CA PRO A 23 2.65 3.74 -20.40
C PRO A 23 1.14 3.55 -20.17
N PHE A 24 0.55 4.26 -19.22
CA PHE A 24 -0.90 4.15 -18.95
C PHE A 24 -1.49 5.52 -18.64
N LEU A 25 -1.25 6.47 -19.54
CA LEU A 25 -2.02 7.71 -19.68
C LEU A 25 -3.45 7.42 -20.18
N LEU A 26 -4.20 6.60 -19.45
CA LEU A 26 -5.65 6.47 -19.57
C LEU A 26 -6.24 6.64 -18.15
N PRO A 27 -7.05 7.68 -17.90
CA PRO A 27 -7.49 8.09 -16.56
C PRO A 27 -8.38 7.09 -15.79
N HIS A 28 -8.53 5.86 -16.28
CA HIS A 28 -9.51 4.88 -15.81
C HIS A 28 -8.94 3.48 -15.58
N ARG A 29 -7.60 3.31 -15.59
CA ARG A 29 -6.96 2.01 -15.36
C ARG A 29 -5.91 2.11 -14.25
N ASN A 30 -6.39 2.35 -13.03
CA ASN A 30 -5.58 2.15 -11.85
C ASN A 30 -5.47 0.64 -11.61
N VAL A 31 -4.34 0.06 -11.98
CA VAL A 31 -4.10 -1.40 -11.94
C VAL A 31 -4.01 -1.94 -10.50
N ILE A 32 -3.76 -1.06 -9.53
CA ILE A 32 -3.48 -1.41 -8.14
C ILE A 32 -4.46 -0.69 -7.21
N HIS A 33 -5.01 -1.44 -6.25
CA HIS A 33 -5.78 -0.95 -5.11
C HIS A 33 -4.96 -1.10 -3.84
N GLY A 34 -5.05 -0.12 -2.94
CA GLY A 34 -4.48 -0.19 -1.60
C GLY A 34 -5.41 0.51 -0.61
N SER A 35 -5.53 -0.05 0.59
CA SER A 35 -6.41 0.49 1.62
C SER A 35 -5.97 1.91 2.03
N ASP A 36 -6.96 2.77 2.26
CA ASP A 36 -6.78 4.20 2.57
C ASP A 36 -6.69 4.51 4.07
N SER A 37 -7.02 3.53 4.93
CA SER A 37 -7.00 3.67 6.39
C SER A 37 -6.73 2.34 7.09
N VAL A 38 -6.41 2.40 8.38
CA VAL A 38 -6.25 1.19 9.21
C VAL A 38 -7.57 0.41 9.32
N GLU A 39 -8.70 1.11 9.36
CA GLU A 39 -10.01 0.47 9.48
C GLU A 39 -10.41 -0.25 8.19
N SER A 40 -10.24 0.42 7.04
CA SER A 40 -10.46 -0.22 5.73
C SER A 40 -9.49 -1.37 5.49
N ALA A 41 -8.22 -1.25 5.91
CA ALA A 41 -7.25 -2.34 5.81
C ALA A 41 -7.70 -3.59 6.59
N ARG A 42 -8.19 -3.45 7.83
CA ARG A 42 -8.69 -4.59 8.62
C ARG A 42 -9.89 -5.25 7.94
N GLN A 43 -10.83 -4.45 7.43
CA GLN A 43 -11.99 -4.95 6.73
C GLN A 43 -11.60 -5.66 5.42
N GLU A 44 -10.71 -5.09 4.63
CA GLU A 44 -10.24 -5.69 3.38
C GLU A 44 -9.43 -6.98 3.63
N ILE A 45 -8.52 -7.00 4.60
CA ILE A 45 -7.75 -8.20 4.95
C ILE A 45 -8.70 -9.36 5.30
N SER A 46 -9.71 -9.12 6.15
CA SER A 46 -10.70 -10.14 6.52
C SER A 46 -11.65 -10.55 5.39
N LEU A 47 -11.86 -9.67 4.40
CA LEU A 47 -12.67 -9.96 3.22
C LEU A 47 -11.94 -10.87 2.23
N TRP A 48 -10.64 -10.62 2.01
CA TRP A 48 -9.85 -11.27 0.95
C TRP A 48 -9.08 -12.50 1.43
N PHE A 49 -8.76 -12.59 2.72
CA PHE A 49 -7.94 -13.66 3.28
C PHE A 49 -8.64 -14.37 4.43
N ARG A 50 -8.49 -15.68 4.46
CA ARG A 50 -8.79 -16.48 5.65
C ARG A 50 -7.66 -16.33 6.67
N PRO A 51 -7.93 -16.46 7.98
CA PRO A 51 -6.89 -16.37 9.00
C PRO A 51 -5.72 -17.33 8.78
N GLU A 52 -5.98 -18.52 8.23
CA GLU A 52 -4.96 -19.54 7.98
C GLU A 52 -4.03 -19.20 6.80
N GLU A 53 -4.41 -18.23 5.96
CA GLU A 53 -3.58 -17.74 4.84
C GLU A 53 -2.59 -16.67 5.29
N LEU A 54 -2.77 -16.13 6.51
CA LEU A 54 -1.89 -15.12 7.10
C LEU A 54 -0.76 -15.82 7.87
N THR A 55 0.47 -15.73 7.35
CA THR A 55 1.65 -16.33 7.97
C THR A 55 2.40 -15.31 8.82
N CYS A 56 2.54 -15.61 10.11
CA CYS A 56 3.45 -14.88 10.99
C CYS A 56 4.88 -15.40 10.79
N TRP A 57 5.82 -14.50 10.53
CA TRP A 57 7.24 -14.81 10.39
C TRP A 57 8.07 -13.76 11.12
N GLU A 58 9.26 -14.17 11.57
CA GLU A 58 10.21 -13.30 12.24
C GLU A 58 11.28 -12.85 11.23
N ASP A 59 11.44 -11.54 11.07
CA ASP A 59 12.43 -11.00 10.15
C ASP A 59 13.80 -10.91 10.82
N THR A 60 14.78 -11.64 10.29
CA THR A 60 16.16 -11.56 10.79
C THR A 60 16.73 -10.14 10.68
N ALA A 61 16.24 -9.33 9.74
CA ALA A 61 16.64 -7.94 9.58
C ALA A 61 15.87 -6.95 10.47
N GLU A 62 14.88 -7.40 11.27
CA GLU A 62 14.00 -6.53 12.06
C GLU A 62 14.79 -5.53 12.91
N HIS A 63 15.86 -5.99 13.59
CA HIS A 63 16.75 -5.18 14.41
C HIS A 63 17.49 -4.04 13.68
N TRP A 64 17.62 -4.09 12.36
CA TRP A 64 18.20 -3.01 11.56
C TRP A 64 17.15 -2.00 11.09
N ILE A 65 15.89 -2.41 11.02
CA ILE A 65 14.78 -1.64 10.44
C ILE A 65 14.04 -0.87 11.53
N TYR A 66 13.86 -1.48 12.69
CA TYR A 66 13.16 -0.91 13.84
C TYR A 66 14.15 -0.75 15.00
N ALA A 67 14.67 0.48 15.19
CA ALA A 67 15.55 0.87 16.28
C ALA A 67 14.80 1.56 17.42
#